data_AF-A0A074W9K8-F1
#
_entry.id   AF-A0A074W9K8-F1
#
_cell.length_a   1.000
_cell.length_b   1.000
_cell.length_c   1.000
_cell.angle_alpha   90.00
_cell.angle_beta   90.00
_cell.angle_gamma   90.00
#
_symmetry.space_group_name_H-M   'P 1'
#
loop_
_entity.id
_entity.type
_entity.pdbx_description
1 polymer ?
#
loop_
_entity_poly.entity_id
_entity_poly.type
_entity_poly.pdbx_seq_one_letter_code
_entity_poly.pdbx_strand_id
1 'polypeptide(L)'
;HPRVVDLMSLLDRCISRLLLRPLPSDINLDSVQALLLYAQWMSSDEKHREDASRPPSSPRSRYNDVSAWAVLGLAARYAKLLRINQHLVTIGQNDYYEDDFARFRTYYNLISCDFNLMLSSGLPVSIDPTSTRQGMHELVGSDRSQLPGDLRIVALIELVSLTYQTLTKCGDFSGRKLDPRSLRSLNIDLDQWERLWTVKL
;
A
#
# COMPACT_ATOMS: atom_id res chain seq x y z
N HIS A 1 23.48 14.07 2.42
CA HIS A 1 23.26 15.53 2.35
C HIS A 1 22.85 15.99 3.74
N PRO A 2 23.46 17.06 4.31
CA PRO A 2 23.34 17.38 5.75
C PRO A 2 21.91 17.64 6.25
N ARG A 3 20.98 18.04 5.38
CA ARG A 3 19.57 18.30 5.72
C ARG A 3 18.66 17.06 5.76
N VAL A 4 19.15 15.90 5.35
CA VAL A 4 18.33 14.67 5.28
C VAL A 4 18.00 14.17 6.68
N VAL A 5 18.95 14.26 7.60
CA VAL A 5 18.76 13.88 9.01
C VAL A 5 17.71 14.77 9.68
N ASP A 6 17.76 16.08 9.43
CA ASP A 6 16.76 17.02 9.94
C ASP A 6 15.36 16.71 9.40
N LEU A 7 15.24 16.41 8.11
CA LEU A 7 13.96 16.01 7.50
C LEU A 7 13.43 14.68 8.06
N MET A 8 14.30 13.70 8.29
CA MET A 8 13.92 12.42 8.89
C MET A 8 13.45 12.60 10.34
N SER A 9 14.15 13.41 11.14
CA SER A 9 13.73 13.70 12.52
C SER A 9 12.40 14.45 12.59
N LEU A 10 12.14 15.36 11.64
CA LEU A 10 10.85 16.04 11.53
C LEU A 10 9.74 15.05 11.15
N LEU A 11 9.98 14.18 10.17
CA LEU A 11 9.04 13.14 9.77
C LEU A 11 8.72 12.21 10.95
N ASP A 12 9.73 11.74 11.66
CA ASP A 12 9.57 10.89 12.84
C ASP A 12 8.71 11.56 13.92
N ARG A 13 8.95 12.85 14.18
CA ARG A 13 8.16 13.61 15.14
C ARG A 13 6.70 13.72 14.71
N CYS A 14 6.44 13.98 13.43
CA CYS A 14 5.09 14.05 12.86
C CYS A 14 4.38 12.69 12.93
N ILE A 15 5.05 11.61 12.52
CA ILE A 15 4.51 10.25 12.56
C ILE A 15 4.26 9.81 14.00
N SER A 16 5.19 10.09 14.92
CA SER A 16 5.03 9.81 16.35
C SER A 16 3.78 10.49 16.92
N ARG A 17 3.54 11.76 16.56
CA ARG A 17 2.31 12.47 16.95
C ARG A 17 1.07 11.78 16.40
N LEU A 18 1.06 11.40 15.12
CA LEU A 18 -0.06 10.69 14.48
C LEU A 18 -0.35 9.35 15.15
N LEU A 19 0.69 8.63 15.58
CA LEU A 19 0.55 7.33 16.24
C LEU A 19 0.07 7.44 17.69
N LEU A 20 0.62 8.39 18.45
CA LEU A 20 0.40 8.48 19.90
C LEU A 20 -0.80 9.34 20.29
N ARG A 21 -1.12 10.37 19.48
CA ARG A 21 -2.17 11.35 19.78
C ARG A 21 -2.87 11.83 18.48
N PRO A 22 -3.56 10.92 17.76
CA PRO A 22 -4.28 11.31 16.56
C PRO A 22 -5.45 12.27 16.88
N LEU A 23 -5.59 13.32 16.09
CA LEU A 23 -6.75 14.21 16.10
C LEU A 23 -7.70 13.88 14.94
N PRO A 24 -8.99 14.24 15.02
CA PRO A 24 -9.91 14.05 13.91
C PRO A 24 -9.45 14.74 12.61
N SER A 25 -8.78 15.90 12.72
CA SER A 25 -8.21 16.64 11.58
C SER A 25 -7.04 15.92 10.90
N ASP A 26 -6.39 14.99 11.60
CA ASP A 26 -5.30 14.20 11.03
C ASP A 26 -5.81 13.11 10.06
N ILE A 27 -7.13 12.82 10.03
CA ILE A 27 -7.72 11.86 9.11
C ILE A 27 -7.98 12.56 7.77
N ASN A 28 -6.96 12.59 6.92
CA ASN A 28 -6.99 13.16 5.58
C ASN A 28 -6.06 12.38 4.63
N LEU A 29 -6.10 12.69 3.33
CA LEU A 29 -5.33 11.97 2.31
C LEU A 29 -3.81 12.12 2.54
N ASP A 30 -3.36 13.30 2.91
CA ASP A 30 -1.93 13.60 3.15
C ASP A 30 -1.37 12.73 4.26
N SER A 31 -2.12 12.51 5.34
CA SER A 31 -1.72 11.60 6.42
C SER A 31 -1.61 10.15 5.95
N VAL A 32 -2.51 9.69 5.07
CA VAL A 32 -2.40 8.34 4.48
C VAL A 32 -1.13 8.23 3.63
N GLN A 33 -0.84 9.24 2.80
CA GLN A 33 0.36 9.30 1.97
C GLN A 33 1.63 9.38 2.82
N ALA A 34 1.62 10.17 3.90
CA ALA A 34 2.75 10.27 4.83
C ALA A 34 3.04 8.95 5.54
N LEU A 35 2.00 8.24 5.98
CA LEU A 35 2.14 6.90 6.59
C LEU A 35 2.67 5.87 5.58
N LEU A 36 2.22 5.94 4.31
CA LEU A 36 2.73 5.10 3.23
C LEU A 36 4.21 5.32 2.98
N LEU A 37 4.62 6.58 2.83
CA LEU A 37 6.01 6.95 2.64
C LEU A 37 6.87 6.47 3.83
N TYR A 38 6.39 6.70 5.05
CA TYR A 38 7.08 6.27 6.25
C TYR A 38 7.24 4.74 6.32
N ALA A 39 6.20 3.97 5.98
CA ALA A 39 6.26 2.51 5.99
C ALA A 39 7.29 1.95 5.01
N GLN A 40 7.45 2.59 3.85
CA GLN A 40 8.41 2.18 2.82
C GLN A 40 9.85 2.65 3.11
N TRP A 41 10.00 3.78 3.83
CA TRP A 41 11.29 4.48 4.01
C TRP A 41 11.63 4.69 5.49
N MET A 42 11.35 3.72 6.37
CA MET A 42 11.76 3.81 7.78
C MET A 42 13.28 3.97 7.86
N SER A 43 13.74 5.18 8.18
CA SER A 43 15.17 5.51 8.07
C SER A 43 16.01 4.75 9.07
N SER A 44 17.32 4.67 8.84
CA SER A 44 18.25 4.05 9.78
C SER A 44 18.34 4.84 11.09
N ASP A 45 18.52 4.13 12.19
CA ASP A 45 18.94 4.72 13.47
C ASP A 45 20.37 5.26 13.29
N GLU A 46 20.49 6.55 13.01
CA GLU A 46 21.71 7.27 13.34
C GLU A 46 21.65 7.57 14.83
N LYS A 47 22.24 6.69 15.66
CA LYS A 47 22.50 7.07 17.05
C LYS A 47 23.24 8.40 17.02
N HIS A 48 22.64 9.44 17.61
CA HIS A 48 23.31 10.70 17.84
C HIS A 48 24.72 10.40 18.39
N ARG A 49 25.73 11.00 17.75
CA ARG A 49 27.15 10.91 18.10
C ARG A 49 27.41 11.62 19.44
N GLU A 50 26.64 11.33 20.48
CA GLU A 50 26.79 11.92 21.81
C GLU A 50 27.84 11.17 22.65
N ASP A 51 28.10 9.91 22.35
CA ASP A 51 29.22 9.15 22.96
C ASP A 51 30.42 9.12 22.01
N ALA A 52 31.31 10.11 22.11
CA ALA A 52 32.58 10.17 21.37
C ALA A 52 33.57 9.01 21.69
N SER A 53 33.21 8.13 22.62
CA SER A 53 34.05 7.04 23.15
C SER A 53 33.70 5.65 22.60
N ARG A 54 32.64 5.50 21.79
CA ARG A 54 32.28 4.21 21.18
C ARG A 54 32.59 4.20 19.69
N PRO A 55 33.14 3.08 19.14
CA PRO A 55 33.28 2.93 17.71
C PRO A 55 31.90 3.09 17.05
N PRO A 56 31.82 3.73 15.87
CA PRO A 56 30.55 3.95 15.20
C PRO A 56 29.85 2.61 14.99
N SER A 57 28.76 2.38 15.70
CA SER A 57 27.91 1.22 15.42
C SER A 57 27.36 1.39 14.02
N SER A 58 27.48 0.36 13.19
CA SER A 58 26.92 0.35 11.83
C SER A 58 25.47 0.83 11.86
N PRO A 59 25.05 1.71 10.94
CA PRO A 59 23.68 2.20 10.89
C PRO A 59 22.72 1.01 10.80
N ARG A 60 21.81 0.90 11.77
CA ARG A 60 20.81 -0.16 11.80
C ARG A 60 19.53 0.37 11.18
N SER A 61 19.05 -0.29 10.13
CA SER A 61 17.74 0.05 9.56
C SER A 61 16.67 -0.09 10.65
N ARG A 62 15.78 0.90 10.79
CA ARG A 62 14.61 0.79 11.67
C ARG A 62 13.48 0.01 11.01
N TYR A 63 13.57 -0.21 9.69
CA TYR A 63 12.61 -1.04 8.98
C TYR A 63 12.61 -2.45 9.59
N ASN A 64 11.43 -2.89 9.97
CA ASN A 64 11.11 -4.28 10.19
C ASN A 64 9.67 -4.53 9.74
N ASP A 65 9.37 -5.78 9.42
CA ASP A 65 8.09 -6.13 8.82
C ASP A 65 6.91 -5.82 9.76
N VAL A 66 7.09 -5.97 11.08
CA VAL A 66 6.04 -5.70 12.07
C VAL A 66 5.72 -4.21 12.17
N SER A 67 6.73 -3.34 12.14
CA SER A 67 6.51 -1.89 12.17
C SER A 67 5.89 -1.39 10.87
N ALA A 68 6.36 -1.89 9.72
CA ALA A 68 5.76 -1.59 8.42
C ALA A 68 4.28 -2.00 8.40
N TRP A 69 3.98 -3.22 8.87
CA TRP A 69 2.61 -3.74 8.95
C TRP A 69 1.72 -2.88 9.87
N ALA A 70 2.22 -2.48 11.03
CA ALA A 70 1.45 -1.65 11.95
C ALA A 70 1.10 -0.27 11.35
N VAL A 71 2.06 0.34 10.65
CA VAL A 71 1.87 1.64 9.98
C VAL A 71 0.92 1.51 8.79
N LEU A 72 1.10 0.50 7.94
CA LEU A 72 0.20 0.23 6.81
C LEU A 72 -1.23 -0.07 7.29
N GLY A 73 -1.38 -0.81 8.38
CA GLY A 73 -2.68 -1.06 9.00
C GLY A 73 -3.34 0.22 9.54
N LEU A 74 -2.57 1.19 10.03
CA LEU A 74 -3.13 2.51 10.38
C LEU A 74 -3.55 3.30 9.14
N ALA A 75 -2.71 3.33 8.11
CA ALA A 75 -3.04 3.97 6.83
C ALA A 75 -4.33 3.37 6.22
N ALA A 76 -4.49 2.04 6.29
CA ALA A 76 -5.69 1.33 5.86
C ALA A 76 -6.94 1.78 6.63
N ARG A 77 -6.85 1.92 7.96
CA ARG A 77 -7.96 2.42 8.79
C ARG A 77 -8.34 3.86 8.43
N TYR A 78 -7.36 4.73 8.18
CA TYR A 78 -7.62 6.11 7.76
C TYR A 78 -8.26 6.15 6.36
N ALA A 79 -7.74 5.39 5.41
CA ALA A 79 -8.32 5.26 4.08
C ALA A 79 -9.78 4.78 4.12
N LYS A 80 -10.09 3.84 5.01
CA LYS A 80 -11.47 3.35 5.24
C LYS A 80 -12.39 4.43 5.82
N LEU A 81 -11.92 5.21 6.80
CA LEU A 81 -12.68 6.32 7.38
C LEU A 81 -12.96 7.41 6.34
N LEU A 82 -11.99 7.68 5.47
CA LEU A 82 -12.12 8.60 4.34
C LEU A 82 -12.97 8.05 3.19
N ARG A 83 -13.40 6.78 3.26
CA ARG A 83 -14.19 6.12 2.22
C ARG A 83 -13.57 6.23 0.83
N ILE A 84 -12.23 6.18 0.75
CA ILE A 84 -11.48 6.33 -0.50
C ILE A 84 -11.95 5.33 -1.56
N ASN A 85 -12.38 4.13 -1.14
CA ASN A 85 -12.89 3.08 -2.01
C ASN A 85 -14.38 3.18 -2.37
N GLN A 86 -15.18 4.05 -1.71
CA GLN A 86 -16.64 4.13 -1.90
C GLN A 86 -17.11 5.36 -2.69
N HIS A 87 -16.24 6.36 -2.91
CA HIS A 87 -16.59 7.56 -3.69
C HIS A 87 -17.06 7.25 -5.12
N LEU A 88 -16.80 6.03 -5.59
CA LEU A 88 -17.10 5.47 -6.91
C LEU A 88 -18.58 5.16 -7.19
N VAL A 89 -19.40 4.94 -6.16
CA VAL A 89 -20.80 4.51 -6.38
C VAL A 89 -21.75 5.70 -6.57
N THR A 90 -21.31 6.91 -6.22
CA THR A 90 -22.20 8.09 -6.12
C THR A 90 -21.94 9.17 -7.16
N ILE A 91 -20.76 9.22 -7.78
CA ILE A 91 -20.42 10.20 -8.81
C ILE A 91 -20.69 9.55 -10.17
N GLY A 92 -21.52 10.18 -11.00
CA GLY A 92 -21.76 9.71 -12.36
C GLY A 92 -20.45 9.67 -13.14
N GLN A 93 -20.33 8.75 -14.11
CA GLN A 93 -19.09 8.41 -14.83
C GLN A 93 -18.35 9.58 -15.52
N ASN A 94 -18.90 10.81 -15.52
CA ASN A 94 -18.36 11.98 -16.21
C ASN A 94 -17.81 13.09 -15.29
N ASP A 95 -17.93 13.00 -13.96
CA ASP A 95 -17.58 14.09 -13.04
C ASP A 95 -16.38 13.75 -12.14
N TYR A 96 -15.43 12.95 -12.62
CA TYR A 96 -14.19 12.70 -11.88
C TYR A 96 -13.26 13.91 -11.92
N TYR A 97 -12.83 14.35 -10.74
CA TYR A 97 -11.83 15.40 -10.60
C TYR A 97 -10.43 14.79 -10.47
N GLU A 98 -9.38 15.57 -10.74
CA GLU A 98 -7.99 15.10 -10.57
C GLU A 98 -7.69 14.58 -9.15
N ASP A 99 -8.38 15.13 -8.13
CA ASP A 99 -8.28 14.68 -6.74
C ASP A 99 -8.73 13.22 -6.56
N ASP A 100 -9.72 12.76 -7.35
CA ASP A 100 -10.22 11.38 -7.29
C ASP A 100 -9.17 10.38 -7.79
N PHE A 101 -8.44 10.72 -8.85
CA PHE A 101 -7.35 9.88 -9.36
C PHE A 101 -6.16 9.81 -8.39
N ALA A 102 -5.84 10.91 -7.71
CA ALA A 102 -4.82 10.92 -6.66
C ALA A 102 -5.20 9.99 -5.49
N ARG A 103 -6.49 9.97 -5.12
CA ARG A 103 -7.03 9.04 -4.12
C ARG A 103 -6.94 7.59 -4.57
N PHE A 104 -7.28 7.27 -5.82
CA PHE A 104 -7.13 5.91 -6.36
C PHE A 104 -5.69 5.43 -6.32
N ARG A 105 -4.74 6.24 -6.80
CA ARG A 105 -3.32 5.90 -6.77
C ARG A 105 -2.82 5.67 -5.36
N THR A 106 -3.23 6.51 -4.42
CA THR A 106 -2.88 6.36 -2.99
C THR A 106 -3.41 5.03 -2.45
N TYR A 107 -4.66 4.71 -2.74
CA TYR A 107 -5.30 3.47 -2.27
C TYR A 107 -4.69 2.21 -2.90
N TYR A 108 -4.40 2.25 -4.20
CA TYR A 108 -3.77 1.13 -4.91
C TYR A 108 -2.33 0.91 -4.47
N ASN A 109 -1.56 1.99 -4.24
CA ASN A 109 -0.22 1.88 -3.68
C ASN A 109 -0.27 1.26 -2.27
N LEU A 110 -1.26 1.64 -1.47
CA LEU A 110 -1.47 1.08 -0.14
C LEU A 110 -1.77 -0.43 -0.17
N ILE A 111 -2.67 -0.86 -1.05
CA ILE A 111 -2.96 -2.29 -1.23
C ILE A 111 -1.71 -3.04 -1.69
N SER A 112 -0.96 -2.48 -2.65
CA SER A 112 0.28 -3.10 -3.13
C SER A 112 1.28 -3.31 -1.98
N CYS A 113 1.48 -2.31 -1.13
CA CYS A 113 2.40 -2.39 0.00
C CYS A 113 1.94 -3.42 1.04
N ASP A 114 0.66 -3.37 1.43
CA ASP A 114 0.07 -4.26 2.42
C ASP A 114 0.12 -5.73 1.95
N PHE A 115 -0.14 -5.98 0.66
CA PHE A 115 -0.08 -7.31 0.10
C PHE A 115 1.34 -7.83 -0.11
N ASN A 116 2.27 -6.97 -0.56
CA ASN A 116 3.68 -7.34 -0.68
C ASN A 116 4.22 -7.79 0.68
N LEU A 117 3.88 -7.06 1.75
CA LEU A 117 4.30 -7.41 3.11
C LEU A 117 3.68 -8.72 3.59
N MET A 118 2.42 -9.00 3.22
CA MET A 118 1.82 -10.30 3.49
C MET A 118 2.59 -11.42 2.78
N LEU A 119 2.90 -11.27 1.49
CA LEU A 119 3.61 -12.29 0.74
C LEU A 119 5.05 -12.50 1.23
N SER A 120 5.76 -11.42 1.58
CA SER A 120 7.16 -11.50 2.03
C SER A 120 7.30 -12.04 3.45
N SER A 121 6.38 -11.65 4.34
CA SER A 121 6.56 -11.80 5.80
C SER A 121 5.50 -12.71 6.43
N GLY A 122 4.46 -13.07 5.68
CA GLY A 122 3.33 -13.88 6.15
C GLY A 122 2.40 -13.14 7.11
N LEU A 123 2.50 -11.82 7.20
CA LEU A 123 1.63 -10.99 8.04
C LEU A 123 0.25 -10.82 7.37
N PRO A 124 -0.86 -10.81 8.12
CA PRO A 124 -2.18 -10.71 7.51
C PRO A 124 -2.40 -9.35 6.86
N VAL A 125 -3.05 -9.33 5.70
CA VAL A 125 -3.43 -8.09 5.02
C VAL A 125 -4.46 -7.30 5.83
N SER A 126 -4.35 -5.98 5.78
CA SER A 126 -5.26 -5.02 6.38
C SER A 126 -6.39 -4.59 5.44
N ILE A 127 -6.22 -4.79 4.12
CA ILE A 127 -7.15 -4.34 3.09
C ILE A 127 -7.62 -5.50 2.22
N ASP A 128 -8.90 -5.51 1.88
CA ASP A 128 -9.46 -6.37 0.85
C ASP A 128 -9.21 -5.76 -0.54
N PRO A 129 -8.29 -6.33 -1.35
CA PRO A 129 -7.97 -5.80 -2.66
C PRO A 129 -9.13 -5.92 -3.65
N THR A 130 -10.08 -6.83 -3.44
CA THR A 130 -11.18 -7.09 -4.38
C THR A 130 -12.21 -5.95 -4.42
N SER A 131 -12.18 -5.07 -3.42
CA SER A 131 -13.06 -3.89 -3.33
C SER A 131 -12.77 -2.78 -4.35
N THR A 132 -11.74 -2.93 -5.19
CA THR A 132 -11.21 -1.87 -6.06
C THR A 132 -11.62 -1.94 -7.52
N ARG A 133 -12.29 -3.02 -7.95
CA ARG A 133 -12.50 -3.34 -9.37
C ARG A 133 -13.11 -2.22 -10.21
N GLN A 134 -14.06 -1.46 -9.67
CA GLN A 134 -14.70 -0.38 -10.43
C GLN A 134 -13.75 0.78 -10.73
N GLY A 135 -13.04 1.31 -9.72
CA GLY A 135 -12.13 2.45 -9.91
C GLY A 135 -10.92 2.12 -10.79
N MET A 136 -10.56 0.83 -10.89
CA MET A 136 -9.46 0.37 -11.74
C MET A 136 -9.75 0.56 -13.23
N HIS A 137 -10.98 0.24 -13.64
CA HIS A 137 -11.42 0.45 -15.02
C HIS A 137 -11.46 1.94 -15.37
N GLU A 138 -11.80 2.80 -14.41
CA GLU A 138 -11.86 4.24 -14.60
C GLU A 138 -10.45 4.86 -14.70
N LEU A 139 -9.52 4.45 -13.82
CA LEU A 139 -8.12 4.92 -13.86
C LEU A 139 -7.41 4.56 -15.18
N VAL A 140 -7.69 3.38 -15.73
CA VAL A 140 -7.07 2.90 -16.98
C VAL A 140 -7.85 3.27 -18.24
N GLY A 141 -9.17 3.47 -18.14
CA GLY A 141 -10.05 3.73 -19.29
C GLY A 141 -10.10 5.20 -19.72
N SER A 142 -9.60 6.12 -18.91
CA SER A 142 -9.58 7.55 -19.22
C SER A 142 -8.17 8.00 -19.65
N ASP A 143 -7.98 8.17 -20.97
CA ASP A 143 -6.73 8.64 -21.56
C ASP A 143 -6.27 10.00 -21.01
N ARG A 144 -7.20 10.82 -20.52
CA ARG A 144 -6.92 12.16 -19.98
C ARG A 144 -6.33 12.16 -18.58
N SER A 145 -6.51 11.07 -17.84
CA SER A 145 -6.11 10.98 -16.42
C SER A 145 -5.01 9.96 -16.17
N GLN A 146 -4.60 9.19 -17.18
CA GLN A 146 -3.63 8.13 -17.06
C GLN A 146 -2.21 8.69 -16.91
N LEU A 147 -1.57 8.40 -15.78
CA LEU A 147 -0.16 8.70 -15.54
C LEU A 147 0.73 7.51 -15.90
N PRO A 148 2.03 7.75 -16.20
CA PRO A 148 3.00 6.68 -16.37
C PRO A 148 3.02 5.76 -15.14
N GLY A 149 2.67 4.49 -15.34
CA GLY A 149 2.63 3.47 -14.28
C GLY A 149 1.24 3.11 -13.74
N ASP A 150 0.18 3.83 -14.14
CA ASP A 150 -1.19 3.49 -13.74
C ASP A 150 -1.63 2.13 -14.31
N LEU A 151 -1.24 1.81 -15.54
CA LEU A 151 -1.47 0.47 -16.11
C LEU A 151 -0.82 -0.62 -15.25
N ARG A 152 0.44 -0.40 -14.86
CA ARG A 152 1.20 -1.35 -14.05
C ARG A 152 0.58 -1.52 -12.66
N ILE A 153 0.16 -0.44 -12.00
CA ILE A 153 -0.43 -0.54 -10.66
C ILE A 153 -1.77 -1.26 -10.72
N VAL A 154 -2.62 -0.98 -11.71
CA VAL A 154 -3.90 -1.67 -11.88
C VAL A 154 -3.68 -3.15 -12.17
N ALA A 155 -2.79 -3.48 -13.11
CA ALA A 155 -2.43 -4.85 -13.43
C ALA A 155 -1.95 -5.62 -12.17
N LEU A 156 -1.09 -5.00 -11.36
CA LEU A 156 -0.59 -5.58 -10.11
C LEU A 156 -1.71 -5.82 -9.09
N ILE A 157 -2.64 -4.89 -8.94
CA ILE A 157 -3.73 -5.03 -7.96
C ILE A 157 -4.75 -6.09 -8.40
N GLU A 158 -4.93 -6.33 -9.71
CA GLU A 158 -5.70 -7.47 -10.19
C GLU A 158 -5.03 -8.80 -9.82
N LEU A 159 -3.72 -8.93 -10.00
CA LEU A 159 -2.96 -10.12 -9.56
C LEU A 159 -3.07 -10.37 -8.06
N VAL A 160 -2.92 -9.30 -7.28
CA VAL A 160 -3.11 -9.31 -5.84
C VAL A 160 -4.52 -9.79 -5.47
N SER A 161 -5.54 -9.32 -6.19
CA SER A 161 -6.94 -9.72 -5.96
C SER A 161 -7.18 -11.21 -6.24
N LEU A 162 -6.64 -11.75 -7.35
CA LEU A 162 -6.72 -13.18 -7.68
C LEU A 162 -6.05 -14.05 -6.62
N THR A 163 -4.86 -13.63 -6.19
CA THR A 163 -4.10 -14.31 -5.14
C THR A 163 -4.87 -14.29 -3.82
N TYR A 164 -5.37 -13.12 -3.41
CA TYR A 164 -6.16 -12.96 -2.18
C TYR A 164 -7.40 -13.86 -2.16
N GLN A 165 -8.14 -13.92 -3.26
CA GLN A 165 -9.32 -14.78 -3.37
C GLN A 165 -8.95 -16.26 -3.22
N THR A 166 -7.84 -16.69 -3.82
CA THR A 166 -7.33 -18.06 -3.67
C THR A 166 -6.96 -18.35 -2.21
N LEU A 167 -6.21 -17.46 -1.57
CA LEU A 167 -5.82 -17.59 -0.16
C LEU A 167 -7.04 -17.66 0.77
N THR A 168 -8.06 -16.84 0.50
CA THR A 168 -9.31 -16.83 1.26
C THR A 168 -10.05 -18.17 1.12
N LYS A 169 -10.08 -18.77 -0.09
CA LYS A 169 -10.67 -20.10 -0.31
C LYS A 169 -9.93 -21.21 0.43
N CYS A 170 -8.59 -21.11 0.54
CA CYS A 170 -7.77 -22.07 1.28
C CYS A 170 -7.88 -21.91 2.82
N GLY A 171 -8.40 -20.78 3.30
CA GLY A 171 -8.45 -20.45 4.74
C GLY A 171 -7.09 -20.10 5.35
N ASP A 172 -6.05 -19.89 4.52
CA ASP A 172 -4.72 -19.47 4.96
C ASP A 172 -4.28 -18.19 4.25
N PHE A 173 -4.46 -17.07 4.94
CA PHE A 173 -4.10 -15.74 4.44
C PHE A 173 -2.58 -15.50 4.39
N SER A 174 -1.76 -16.39 4.98
CA SER A 174 -0.30 -16.26 4.96
C SER A 174 0.34 -16.83 3.69
N GLY A 175 -0.44 -17.55 2.86
CA GLY A 175 0.07 -18.22 1.68
C GLY A 175 0.97 -19.43 1.95
N ARG A 176 1.11 -19.85 3.21
CA ARG A 176 2.00 -20.96 3.59
C ARG A 176 1.40 -22.33 3.26
N LYS A 177 0.08 -22.44 3.23
CA LYS A 177 -0.65 -23.67 2.93
C LYS A 177 -1.61 -23.44 1.76
N LEU A 178 -1.11 -23.73 0.57
CA LEU A 178 -1.91 -23.74 -0.66
C LEU A 178 -2.17 -25.18 -1.08
N ASP A 179 -3.45 -25.56 -1.17
CA ASP A 179 -3.80 -26.90 -1.64
C ASP A 179 -3.62 -27.00 -3.17
N PRO A 180 -3.32 -28.19 -3.71
CA PRO A 180 -3.05 -28.36 -5.14
C PRO A 180 -4.20 -27.96 -6.06
N ARG A 181 -5.46 -28.01 -5.61
CA ARG A 181 -6.61 -27.65 -6.44
C ARG A 181 -6.70 -26.14 -6.57
N SER A 182 -6.55 -25.42 -5.47
CA SER A 182 -6.52 -23.96 -5.44
C SER A 182 -5.34 -23.39 -6.23
N LEU A 183 -4.16 -24.02 -6.16
CA LEU A 183 -3.01 -23.65 -7.00
C LEU A 183 -3.29 -23.81 -8.50
N ARG A 184 -3.93 -24.91 -8.91
CA ARG A 184 -4.30 -25.11 -10.32
C ARG A 184 -5.32 -24.08 -10.78
N SER A 185 -6.30 -23.76 -9.94
CA SER A 185 -7.27 -22.70 -10.24
C SER A 185 -6.56 -21.36 -10.40
N LEU A 186 -5.68 -20.99 -9.47
CA LEU A 186 -4.94 -19.74 -9.52
C LEU A 186 -4.09 -19.65 -10.80
N ASN A 187 -3.41 -20.73 -11.20
CA ASN A 187 -2.63 -20.73 -12.45
C ASN A 187 -3.51 -20.44 -13.68
N ILE A 188 -4.71 -21.02 -13.75
CA ILE A 188 -5.65 -20.73 -14.85
C ILE A 188 -6.07 -19.26 -14.83
N ASP A 189 -6.36 -18.71 -13.65
CA ASP A 189 -6.73 -17.31 -13.49
C ASP A 189 -5.57 -16.37 -13.89
N LEU A 190 -4.33 -16.74 -13.56
CA LEU A 190 -3.12 -16.02 -13.97
C LEU A 190 -2.86 -16.09 -15.48
N ASP A 191 -3.05 -17.25 -16.11
CA ASP A 191 -2.94 -17.40 -17.58
C ASP A 191 -3.97 -16.51 -18.30
N GLN A 192 -5.19 -16.41 -17.76
CA GLN A 192 -6.22 -15.53 -18.30
C GLN A 192 -5.85 -14.06 -18.13
N TRP A 193 -5.36 -13.69 -16.94
CA TRP A 193 -4.89 -12.34 -16.66
C TRP A 193 -3.74 -11.94 -17.61
N GLU A 194 -2.77 -12.84 -17.84
CA GLU A 194 -1.63 -12.58 -18.74
C GLU A 194 -2.11 -12.24 -20.15
N ARG A 195 -3.01 -13.06 -20.72
CA ARG A 195 -3.56 -12.81 -22.06
C ARG A 195 -4.23 -11.44 -22.18
N LEU A 196 -4.89 -10.97 -21.12
CA LEU A 196 -5.58 -9.68 -21.10
C LEU A 196 -4.61 -8.48 -20.97
N TRP A 197 -3.49 -8.66 -20.27
CA TRP A 197 -2.57 -7.56 -19.94
C TRP A 197 -1.34 -7.48 -20.83
N THR A 198 -0.90 -8.58 -21.46
CA THR A 198 0.22 -8.57 -22.40
C THR A 198 -0.01 -7.66 -23.61
N VAL A 199 -1.27 -7.38 -23.97
CA VAL A 199 -1.60 -6.43 -25.05
C VAL A 199 -1.71 -4.98 -24.58
N LYS A 200 -1.71 -4.73 -23.25
CA LYS A 200 -1.94 -3.42 -22.62
C LYS A 200 -0.69 -2.85 -21.94
N LEU A 201 0.22 -3.71 -21.47
CA LEU A 201 1.51 -3.36 -20.85
C LEU A 201 2.60 -3.21 -21.92
#